data_AF-A0A927PB94-F1
#
_entry.id   AF-A0A927PB94-F1
#
_cell.length_a   1.000
_cell.length_b   1.000
_cell.length_c   1.000
_cell.angle_alpha   90.00
_cell.angle_beta   90.00
_cell.angle_gamma   90.00
#
_symmetry.space_group_name_H-M   'P 1'
#
loop_
_entity.id
_entity.type
_entity.pdbx_description
1 polymer ?
#
loop_
_entity_poly.entity_id
_entity_poly.type
_entity_poly.pdbx_seq_one_letter_code
_entity_poly.pdbx_strand_id
1 'polypeptide(L)'
;MKKWLCLALCLVLTLTSASGLAAYKAEHYANEVDAASAREITVPAPGEDGNYPVNPVIEGESGTTGLPGDGTYLPILVNIDNSSAARDQWGVSAADIIYEMPIHGHYETRLIGLFTHDFPVEAGPVRSGRILHVDLRDEWDAAWVFYGVQEAEGTNVNTELRKRDMPRREGTILFDGTNGGKKWTPAFRDTNYHAAPHDHSVDLTKIAELAVESGHEFVQRPFLFTDEKPVQGADATKVAVIFNRGEGSYSADSYYEYDEATNKYMRTTPTGPYVDLKEPEVQLGFENVIIQRTTLKFYNGAADRPLLPEIVGEGNADIFMGGKYIAGYWVRTALDQRTVFFDAEGNELQLQRGHTWITVTTDKTQVTYE
;
A
#
# COMPACT_ATOMS: atom_id res chain seq x y z
N MET A 1 30.67 -57.10 26.63
CA MET A 1 29.74 -56.06 27.11
C MET A 1 29.60 -55.05 25.97
N LYS A 2 28.47 -54.62 25.40
CA LYS A 2 27.04 -54.93 25.47
C LYS A 2 26.50 -54.61 24.05
N LYS A 3 25.59 -55.43 23.54
CA LYS A 3 24.76 -55.18 22.34
C LYS A 3 23.42 -54.54 22.79
N TRP A 4 22.88 -53.67 21.94
CA TRP A 4 21.45 -53.33 21.71
C TRP A 4 20.65 -52.56 22.78
N LEU A 5 20.07 -51.41 22.40
CA LEU A 5 18.61 -51.22 22.25
C LEU A 5 18.29 -49.89 21.53
N CYS A 6 17.47 -49.97 20.47
CA CYS A 6 16.68 -48.86 19.95
C CYS A 6 15.58 -48.48 20.96
N LEU A 7 15.20 -47.20 21.05
CA LEU A 7 13.79 -46.79 21.03
C LEU A 7 13.66 -45.27 20.84
N ALA A 8 12.74 -44.91 19.95
CA ALA A 8 12.28 -43.57 19.67
C ALA A 8 11.77 -42.85 20.93
N LEU A 9 12.02 -41.54 21.00
CA LEU A 9 11.15 -40.64 21.75
C LEU A 9 10.86 -39.41 20.87
N CYS A 10 9.74 -39.49 20.15
CA CYS A 10 9.04 -38.32 19.65
C CYS A 10 8.65 -37.48 20.88
N LEU A 11 9.35 -36.37 21.11
CA LEU A 11 8.87 -35.37 22.04
C LEU A 11 7.77 -34.60 21.32
N VAL A 12 6.53 -34.98 21.62
CA VAL A 12 5.32 -34.25 21.24
C VAL A 12 5.43 -32.85 21.86
N LEU A 13 5.73 -31.85 21.03
CA LEU A 13 5.42 -30.45 21.33
C LEU A 13 3.90 -30.34 21.38
N THR A 14 3.35 -30.51 22.57
CA THR A 14 1.97 -30.12 22.84
C THR A 14 1.94 -28.60 22.85
N LEU A 15 1.60 -28.01 21.69
CA LEU A 15 1.09 -26.63 21.64
C LEU A 15 -0.15 -26.61 22.53
N THR A 16 0.01 -26.04 23.71
CA THR A 16 -1.12 -25.63 24.53
C THR A 16 -1.73 -24.43 23.84
N SER A 17 -2.81 -24.67 23.12
CA SER A 17 -3.77 -23.65 22.69
C SER A 17 -4.46 -23.08 23.93
N ALA A 18 -3.78 -22.16 24.61
CA ALA A 18 -4.40 -21.31 25.60
C ALA A 18 -4.86 -20.03 24.90
N SER A 19 -6.16 -19.99 24.65
CA SER A 19 -6.93 -18.79 24.37
C SER A 19 -6.62 -17.70 25.40
N GLY A 20 -5.80 -16.75 25.00
CA GLY A 20 -5.66 -15.46 25.63
C GLY A 20 -5.61 -14.42 24.53
N LEU A 21 -6.74 -13.75 24.24
CA LEU A 21 -6.63 -12.38 23.74
C LEU A 21 -5.96 -11.59 24.87
N ALA A 22 -4.63 -11.57 24.88
CA ALA A 22 -3.92 -10.48 25.53
C ALA A 22 -4.48 -9.20 24.90
N ALA A 23 -4.90 -8.25 25.73
CA ALA A 23 -5.26 -6.93 25.22
C ALA A 23 -4.03 -6.40 24.49
N TYR A 24 -4.13 -6.31 23.17
CA TYR A 24 -3.09 -5.70 22.35
C TYR A 24 -2.84 -4.29 22.88
N LYS A 25 -1.58 -3.99 23.19
CA LYS A 25 -1.14 -2.69 23.66
C LYS A 25 -0.27 -2.10 22.56
N ALA A 26 -0.64 -0.90 22.09
CA ALA A 26 0.17 -0.22 21.10
C ALA A 26 1.58 0.03 21.65
N GLU A 27 2.59 -0.28 20.83
CA GLU A 27 3.97 0.08 21.12
C GLU A 27 4.21 1.53 20.71
N HIS A 28 4.90 2.27 21.57
CA HIS A 28 5.36 3.62 21.29
C HIS A 28 6.86 3.66 21.59
N TYR A 29 7.64 4.13 20.61
CA TYR A 29 9.08 4.25 20.73
C TYR A 29 9.47 5.64 21.22
N ALA A 30 10.75 5.79 21.60
CA ALA A 30 11.23 6.96 22.35
C ALA A 30 11.18 8.26 21.54
N ASN A 31 11.39 8.21 20.22
CA ASN A 31 11.34 9.38 19.37
C ASN A 31 9.95 9.48 18.72
N GLU A 32 9.32 10.65 18.80
CA GLU A 32 8.05 10.93 18.13
C GLU A 32 8.28 11.92 16.99
N VAL A 33 7.72 11.62 15.82
CA VAL A 33 7.76 12.52 14.68
C VAL A 33 6.79 13.66 14.90
N ASP A 34 7.27 14.91 14.85
CA ASP A 34 6.42 16.09 14.88
C ASP A 34 5.67 16.24 13.54
N ALA A 35 4.46 15.67 13.50
CA ALA A 35 3.61 15.63 12.32
C ALA A 35 2.98 16.99 11.96
N ALA A 36 2.90 17.92 12.92
CA ALA A 36 2.26 19.23 12.75
C ALA A 36 3.25 20.34 12.38
N SER A 37 4.55 20.12 12.58
CA SER A 37 5.57 21.07 12.15
C SER A 37 5.58 21.26 10.63
N ALA A 38 5.45 22.50 10.16
CA ALA A 38 5.83 22.83 8.80
C ALA A 38 7.34 22.64 8.69
N ARG A 39 7.79 21.70 7.86
CA ARG A 39 9.23 21.33 7.82
C ARG A 39 10.12 22.34 7.13
N GLU A 40 9.57 23.43 6.60
CA GLU A 40 10.27 24.46 5.79
C GLU A 40 11.28 23.86 4.78
N ILE A 41 11.00 22.65 4.27
CA ILE A 41 11.84 21.99 3.27
C ILE A 41 11.64 22.75 1.96
N THR A 42 12.73 23.34 1.46
CA THR A 42 12.72 24.03 0.17
C THR A 42 12.89 23.01 -0.93
N VAL A 43 11.83 22.76 -1.70
CA VAL A 43 11.88 21.87 -2.88
C VAL A 43 12.02 22.69 -4.17
N PRO A 44 12.62 22.13 -5.23
CA PRO A 44 12.69 22.76 -6.54
C PRO A 44 11.29 23.13 -7.05
N ALA A 45 11.17 24.24 -7.77
CA ALA A 45 9.92 24.55 -8.45
C ALA A 45 9.66 23.53 -9.58
N PRO A 46 8.39 23.21 -9.89
CA PRO A 46 8.04 22.47 -11.10
C PRO A 46 8.57 23.15 -12.38
N GLY A 47 8.64 22.40 -13.47
CA GLY A 47 9.01 22.90 -14.79
C GLY A 47 8.03 23.94 -15.35
N GLU A 48 8.33 24.48 -16.54
CA GLU A 48 7.52 25.52 -17.19
C GLU A 48 6.08 25.08 -17.48
N ASP A 49 5.84 23.78 -17.64
CA ASP A 49 4.52 23.18 -17.84
C ASP A 49 3.73 22.99 -16.53
N GLY A 50 4.31 23.36 -15.39
CA GLY A 50 3.73 23.22 -14.06
C GLY A 50 3.92 21.85 -13.43
N ASN A 51 4.72 20.95 -14.03
CA ASN A 51 4.94 19.59 -13.55
C ASN A 51 6.43 19.31 -13.29
N TYR A 52 6.71 18.31 -12.45
CA TYR A 52 8.07 17.80 -12.32
C TYR A 52 8.41 16.90 -13.52
N PRO A 53 9.67 16.90 -13.98
CA PRO A 53 10.11 16.02 -15.07
C PRO A 53 9.82 14.55 -14.75
N VAL A 54 9.33 13.80 -15.75
CA VAL A 54 9.23 12.35 -15.63
C VAL A 54 10.63 11.76 -15.54
N ASN A 55 10.84 10.86 -14.58
CA ASN A 55 12.14 10.18 -14.41
C ASN A 55 12.43 9.29 -15.63
N PRO A 56 13.71 9.08 -15.95
CA PRO A 56 14.06 8.17 -17.04
C PRO A 56 13.58 6.75 -16.74
N VAL A 57 13.01 6.11 -17.77
CA VAL A 57 12.80 4.66 -17.78
C VAL A 57 14.14 4.01 -18.08
N ILE A 58 14.63 3.17 -17.16
CA ILE A 58 15.89 2.46 -17.32
C ILE A 58 15.60 1.08 -17.93
N GLU A 59 16.22 0.78 -19.08
CA GLU A 59 16.05 -0.51 -19.75
C GLU A 59 16.49 -1.66 -18.84
N GLY A 60 15.62 -2.67 -18.70
CA GLY A 60 15.89 -3.83 -17.86
C GLY A 60 15.56 -3.63 -16.38
N GLU A 61 14.99 -2.50 -15.98
CA GLU A 61 14.59 -2.22 -14.60
C GLU A 61 13.09 -1.89 -14.52
N SER A 62 12.44 -2.32 -13.43
CA SER A 62 11.08 -1.89 -13.11
C SER A 62 11.07 -0.42 -12.65
N GLY A 63 10.15 0.38 -13.19
CA GLY A 63 9.98 1.78 -12.77
C GLY A 63 9.41 1.96 -11.37
N THR A 64 8.80 0.93 -10.78
CA THR A 64 8.14 0.98 -9.46
C THR A 64 8.98 0.36 -8.34
N THR A 65 9.91 -0.53 -8.68
CA THR A 65 10.77 -1.20 -7.69
C THR A 65 12.27 -1.04 -7.96
N GLY A 66 12.67 -0.66 -9.17
CA GLY A 66 14.07 -0.68 -9.59
C GLY A 66 14.67 -2.08 -9.65
N LEU A 67 13.88 -3.15 -9.49
CA LEU A 67 14.37 -4.52 -9.62
C LEU A 67 14.52 -4.89 -11.12
N PRO A 68 15.37 -5.88 -11.45
CA PRO A 68 15.48 -6.37 -12.82
C PRO A 68 14.12 -6.79 -13.37
N GLY A 69 13.79 -6.31 -14.57
CA GLY A 69 12.53 -6.59 -15.26
C GLY A 69 12.72 -6.64 -16.77
N ASP A 70 11.68 -7.06 -17.49
CA ASP A 70 11.70 -7.14 -18.96
C ASP A 70 11.24 -5.84 -19.66
N GLY A 71 11.06 -4.77 -18.87
CA GLY A 71 10.56 -3.48 -19.35
C GLY A 71 9.04 -3.42 -19.53
N THR A 72 8.31 -4.50 -19.21
CA THR A 72 6.84 -4.49 -19.16
C THR A 72 6.37 -3.51 -18.09
N TYR A 73 5.50 -2.59 -18.48
CA TYR A 73 4.81 -1.69 -17.56
C TYR A 73 3.31 -1.81 -17.78
N LEU A 74 2.65 -2.59 -16.93
CA LEU A 74 1.21 -2.80 -16.97
C LEU A 74 0.62 -2.56 -15.57
N PRO A 75 0.43 -1.30 -15.17
CA PRO A 75 0.01 -0.96 -13.81
C PRO A 75 -1.44 -1.39 -13.56
N ILE A 76 -1.63 -2.27 -12.58
CA ILE A 76 -2.92 -2.74 -12.09
C ILE A 76 -3.00 -2.41 -10.61
N LEU A 77 -3.98 -1.58 -10.23
CA LEU A 77 -4.32 -1.30 -8.83
C LEU A 77 -5.41 -2.25 -8.36
N VAL A 78 -5.22 -2.88 -7.21
CA VAL A 78 -6.19 -3.78 -6.60
C VAL A 78 -6.58 -3.29 -5.22
N ASN A 79 -7.85 -2.96 -5.04
CA ASN A 79 -8.40 -2.62 -3.74
C ASN A 79 -8.53 -3.86 -2.86
N ILE A 80 -7.81 -3.88 -1.73
CA ILE A 80 -7.67 -5.04 -0.85
C ILE A 80 -8.18 -4.68 0.56
N ASP A 81 -9.01 -5.56 1.13
CA ASP A 81 -9.54 -5.40 2.48
C ASP A 81 -8.42 -5.34 3.53
N ASN A 82 -8.50 -4.41 4.48
CA ASN A 82 -7.56 -4.31 5.60
C ASN A 82 -8.23 -4.43 6.97
N SER A 83 -9.48 -4.88 7.02
CA SER A 83 -10.13 -5.22 8.29
C SER A 83 -9.45 -6.44 8.94
N SER A 84 -9.56 -6.56 10.27
CA SER A 84 -8.97 -7.69 10.99
C SER A 84 -9.53 -9.05 10.56
N ALA A 85 -10.80 -9.09 10.12
CA ALA A 85 -11.45 -10.30 9.62
C ALA A 85 -11.02 -10.71 8.20
N ALA A 86 -10.26 -9.84 7.52
CA ALA A 86 -9.73 -10.07 6.17
C ALA A 86 -8.23 -10.43 6.17
N ARG A 87 -7.59 -10.46 7.35
CA ARG A 87 -6.18 -10.79 7.46
C ARG A 87 -5.98 -12.28 7.77
N ASP A 88 -4.99 -12.93 7.18
CA ASP A 88 -4.02 -12.36 6.23
C ASP A 88 -4.57 -12.24 4.80
N GLN A 89 -4.06 -11.28 4.04
CA GLN A 89 -4.39 -11.10 2.62
C GLN A 89 -3.57 -12.06 1.76
N TRP A 90 -3.96 -12.26 0.50
CA TRP A 90 -3.21 -13.12 -0.44
C TRP A 90 -2.86 -12.38 -1.73
N GLY A 91 -1.77 -12.81 -2.36
CA GLY A 91 -1.21 -12.20 -3.56
C GLY A 91 -0.56 -10.83 -3.32
N VAL A 92 -0.42 -10.42 -2.07
CA VAL A 92 0.17 -9.12 -1.68
C VAL A 92 1.70 -9.16 -1.70
N SER A 93 2.32 -10.35 -1.64
CA SER A 93 3.78 -10.51 -1.79
C SER A 93 4.30 -10.07 -3.16
N ALA A 94 3.44 -10.07 -4.19
CA ALA A 94 3.78 -9.68 -5.56
C ALA A 94 3.51 -8.20 -5.88
N ALA A 95 3.00 -7.41 -4.92
CA ALA A 95 2.72 -5.99 -5.16
C ALA A 95 3.99 -5.15 -5.03
N ASP A 96 4.35 -4.43 -6.08
CA ASP A 96 5.49 -3.50 -6.11
C ASP A 96 5.38 -2.42 -5.03
N ILE A 97 4.18 -1.84 -4.93
CA ILE A 97 3.86 -0.79 -3.98
C ILE A 97 2.52 -1.11 -3.34
N ILE A 98 2.46 -1.03 -2.01
CA ILE A 98 1.20 -1.13 -1.27
C ILE A 98 0.89 0.22 -0.65
N TYR A 99 -0.25 0.79 -1.04
CA TYR A 99 -0.81 1.96 -0.39
C TYR A 99 -1.76 1.55 0.74
N GLU A 100 -1.65 2.18 1.89
CA GLU A 100 -2.62 2.12 2.98
C GLU A 100 -3.34 3.47 3.07
N MET A 101 -4.64 3.49 2.76
CA MET A 101 -5.42 4.72 2.68
C MET A 101 -6.67 4.68 3.58
N PRO A 102 -7.06 5.81 4.20
CA PRO A 102 -8.23 5.88 5.07
C PRO A 102 -9.54 5.76 4.27
N ILE A 103 -10.46 4.97 4.79
CA ILE A 103 -11.80 4.77 4.22
C ILE A 103 -12.94 5.12 5.17
N HIS A 104 -12.64 5.34 6.46
CA HIS A 104 -13.63 5.70 7.48
C HIS A 104 -13.03 6.62 8.56
N GLY A 105 -13.88 7.40 9.23
CA GLY A 105 -13.52 8.34 10.30
C GLY A 105 -13.02 7.71 11.61
N HIS A 106 -13.04 6.38 11.71
CA HIS A 106 -12.33 5.62 12.74
C HIS A 106 -11.00 5.11 12.21
N TYR A 107 -10.37 5.88 11.31
CA TYR A 107 -9.17 5.54 10.54
C TYR A 107 -9.14 4.12 9.96
N GLU A 108 -10.29 3.48 9.73
CA GLU A 108 -10.33 2.22 8.98
C GLU A 108 -9.64 2.45 7.65
N THR A 109 -8.82 1.49 7.23
CA THR A 109 -7.99 1.62 6.04
C THR A 109 -8.38 0.59 5.00
N ARG A 110 -8.01 0.87 3.75
CA ARG A 110 -7.96 -0.09 2.66
C ARG A 110 -6.52 -0.19 2.18
N LEU A 111 -6.08 -1.39 1.83
CA LEU A 111 -4.85 -1.56 1.08
C LEU A 111 -5.15 -1.40 -0.42
N ILE A 112 -4.19 -0.87 -1.17
CA ILE A 112 -4.21 -0.86 -2.62
C ILE A 112 -2.85 -1.37 -3.09
N GLY A 113 -2.82 -2.58 -3.64
CA GLY A 113 -1.60 -3.13 -4.26
C GLY A 113 -1.48 -2.61 -5.70
N LEU A 114 -0.34 -2.03 -6.03
CA LEU A 114 0.08 -1.71 -7.39
C LEU A 114 0.97 -2.86 -7.90
N PHE A 115 0.52 -3.51 -8.96
CA PHE A 115 1.24 -4.59 -9.64
C PHE A 115 1.59 -4.08 -11.04
N THR A 116 2.86 -4.14 -11.45
CA THR A 116 3.25 -3.69 -12.81
C THR A 116 3.83 -4.77 -13.71
N HIS A 117 4.36 -5.85 -13.12
CA HIS A 117 5.03 -6.92 -13.86
C HIS A 117 4.72 -8.33 -13.30
N ASP A 118 4.62 -8.48 -11.98
CA ASP A 118 4.26 -9.76 -11.36
C ASP A 118 2.76 -9.84 -11.06
N PHE A 119 2.05 -10.72 -11.78
CA PHE A 119 0.60 -10.87 -11.65
C PHE A 119 0.24 -12.24 -11.05
N PRO A 120 -0.08 -12.33 -9.74
CA PRO A 120 -0.49 -13.59 -9.14
C PRO A 120 -1.86 -14.07 -9.65
N VAL A 121 -2.03 -15.39 -9.74
CA VAL A 121 -3.33 -16.02 -10.08
C VAL A 121 -4.42 -15.73 -9.04
N GLU A 122 -4.03 -15.28 -7.85
CA GLU A 122 -4.97 -14.91 -6.80
C GLU A 122 -4.45 -13.70 -6.02
N ALA A 123 -5.26 -12.65 -5.95
CA ALA A 123 -5.05 -11.51 -5.06
C ALA A 123 -6.35 -11.14 -4.33
N GLY A 124 -6.27 -10.71 -3.07
CA GLY A 124 -7.44 -10.31 -2.29
C GLY A 124 -7.22 -10.31 -0.77
N PRO A 125 -8.29 -10.11 0.04
CA PRO A 125 -9.68 -10.01 -0.38
C PRO A 125 -9.97 -8.72 -1.15
N VAL A 126 -10.51 -8.82 -2.36
CA VAL A 126 -10.85 -7.66 -3.17
C VAL A 126 -12.03 -6.92 -2.57
N ARG A 127 -11.93 -5.59 -2.47
CA ARG A 127 -12.91 -4.75 -1.80
C ARG A 127 -13.26 -3.48 -2.52
N SER A 128 -14.22 -2.77 -1.94
CA SER A 128 -14.88 -1.67 -2.60
C SER A 128 -13.98 -0.46 -2.80
N GLY A 129 -14.16 0.17 -3.96
CA GLY A 129 -13.56 1.43 -4.35
C GLY A 129 -14.20 2.65 -3.68
N ARG A 130 -13.45 3.75 -3.64
CA ARG A 130 -13.77 5.07 -3.05
C ARG A 130 -13.15 6.14 -3.94
N ILE A 131 -13.58 7.39 -3.82
CA ILE A 131 -13.13 8.43 -4.77
C ILE A 131 -11.60 8.63 -4.72
N LEU A 132 -11.00 8.53 -3.54
CA LEU A 132 -9.54 8.61 -3.35
C LEU A 132 -8.76 7.50 -4.10
N HIS A 133 -9.40 6.35 -4.34
CA HIS A 133 -8.79 5.28 -5.15
C HIS A 133 -8.88 5.58 -6.66
N VAL A 134 -9.87 6.39 -7.09
CA VAL A 134 -9.91 6.92 -8.45
C VAL A 134 -8.75 7.90 -8.65
N ASP A 135 -8.50 8.76 -7.66
CA ASP A 135 -7.38 9.70 -7.72
C ASP A 135 -6.03 8.98 -7.74
N LEU A 136 -5.87 7.88 -7.00
CA LEU A 136 -4.67 7.02 -7.08
C LEU A 136 -4.56 6.29 -8.42
N ARG A 137 -5.69 5.89 -9.03
CA ARG A 137 -5.69 5.31 -10.38
C ARG A 137 -5.14 6.30 -11.40
N ASP A 138 -5.57 7.56 -11.34
CA ASP A 138 -5.06 8.60 -12.25
C ASP A 138 -3.58 8.86 -12.02
N GLU A 139 -3.14 8.79 -10.76
CA GLU A 139 -1.73 8.95 -10.40
C GLU A 139 -0.85 7.97 -11.14
N TRP A 140 -1.29 6.73 -11.35
CA TRP A 140 -0.53 5.65 -11.97
C TRP A 140 -0.96 5.34 -13.42
N ASP A 141 -1.96 6.07 -13.93
CA ASP A 141 -2.71 5.72 -15.14
C ASP A 141 -3.21 4.25 -15.16
N ALA A 142 -3.47 3.67 -13.99
CA ALA A 142 -3.59 2.23 -13.85
C ALA A 142 -4.92 1.64 -14.36
N ALA A 143 -4.90 0.35 -14.71
CA ALA A 143 -6.09 -0.48 -14.64
C ALA A 143 -6.52 -0.62 -13.17
N TRP A 144 -7.83 -0.70 -12.90
CA TRP A 144 -8.32 -0.69 -11.53
C TRP A 144 -9.29 -1.83 -11.23
N VAL A 145 -8.96 -2.63 -10.22
CA VAL A 145 -9.66 -3.82 -9.76
C VAL A 145 -10.29 -3.57 -8.39
N PHE A 146 -11.59 -3.81 -8.27
CA PHE A 146 -12.33 -3.60 -7.03
C PHE A 146 -13.61 -4.44 -6.98
N TYR A 147 -14.22 -4.54 -5.80
CA TYR A 147 -15.47 -5.26 -5.57
C TYR A 147 -16.54 -4.30 -5.03
N GLY A 148 -17.28 -3.66 -5.95
CA GLY A 148 -18.24 -2.61 -5.64
C GLY A 148 -17.59 -1.25 -5.34
N VAL A 149 -18.38 -0.20 -5.15
CA VAL A 149 -17.87 1.16 -4.86
C VAL A 149 -18.81 1.92 -3.93
N GLN A 150 -18.34 3.03 -3.37
CA GLN A 150 -19.20 3.99 -2.71
C GLN A 150 -20.05 4.79 -3.71
N GLU A 151 -21.35 4.83 -3.45
CA GLU A 151 -22.33 5.56 -4.28
C GLU A 151 -23.05 6.68 -3.49
N ALA A 152 -22.60 6.96 -2.27
CA ALA A 152 -23.16 8.00 -1.42
C ALA A 152 -22.96 9.41 -2.01
N GLU A 153 -23.92 10.30 -1.76
CA GLU A 153 -23.84 11.71 -2.15
C GLU A 153 -22.56 12.38 -1.64
N GLY A 154 -21.92 13.17 -2.53
CA GLY A 154 -20.66 13.87 -2.24
C GLY A 154 -19.39 13.02 -2.42
N THR A 155 -19.53 11.70 -2.44
CA THR A 155 -18.42 10.73 -2.56
C THR A 155 -18.76 9.58 -3.51
N ASN A 156 -19.58 9.85 -4.52
CA ASN A 156 -20.06 8.84 -5.44
C ASN A 156 -19.00 8.55 -6.51
N VAL A 157 -18.41 7.35 -6.46
CA VAL A 157 -17.34 6.92 -7.38
C VAL A 157 -17.81 6.92 -8.84
N ASN A 158 -19.05 6.54 -9.13
CA ASN A 158 -19.57 6.57 -10.50
C ASN A 158 -19.63 8.00 -11.06
N THR A 159 -19.86 8.99 -10.21
CA THR A 159 -19.86 10.40 -10.61
C THR A 159 -18.45 10.86 -10.92
N GLU A 160 -17.47 10.54 -10.07
CA GLU A 160 -16.07 10.90 -10.29
C GLU A 160 -15.45 10.23 -11.52
N LEU A 161 -15.82 8.98 -11.79
CA LEU A 161 -15.40 8.25 -12.98
C LEU A 161 -16.00 8.80 -14.28
N ARG A 162 -17.27 9.26 -14.26
CA ARG A 162 -17.88 9.90 -15.44
C ARG A 162 -17.23 11.24 -15.78
N LYS A 163 -16.73 11.99 -14.80
CA LYS A 163 -15.96 13.22 -15.05
C LYS A 163 -14.66 12.96 -15.83
N ARG A 164 -14.16 11.72 -15.78
CA ARG A 164 -12.94 11.24 -16.45
C ARG A 164 -13.24 10.48 -17.75
N ASP A 165 -14.50 10.46 -18.20
CA ASP A 165 -14.96 9.64 -19.33
C ASP A 165 -14.66 8.13 -19.17
N MET A 166 -14.62 7.64 -17.92
CA MET A 166 -14.35 6.23 -17.58
C MET A 166 -15.53 5.58 -16.86
N PRO A 167 -16.75 5.52 -17.43
CA PRO A 167 -17.86 4.86 -16.76
C PRO A 167 -17.55 3.37 -16.53
N ARG A 168 -17.99 2.81 -15.38
CA ARG A 168 -17.90 1.37 -15.05
C ARG A 168 -18.68 0.49 -16.03
N ARG A 169 -18.10 0.19 -17.19
CA ARG A 169 -18.69 -0.65 -18.24
C ARG A 169 -17.61 -1.36 -19.04
N GLU A 170 -18.04 -2.34 -19.83
CA GLU A 170 -17.16 -3.08 -20.73
C GLU A 170 -16.49 -2.15 -21.75
N GLY A 171 -15.21 -2.41 -22.04
CA GLY A 171 -14.37 -1.56 -22.88
C GLY A 171 -13.60 -0.47 -22.11
N THR A 172 -13.71 -0.43 -20.78
CA THR A 172 -12.82 0.36 -19.92
C THR A 172 -11.84 -0.57 -19.19
N ILE A 173 -10.76 0.00 -18.65
CA ILE A 173 -9.77 -0.69 -17.78
C ILE A 173 -10.21 -0.68 -16.31
N LEU A 174 -11.51 -0.78 -16.07
CA LEU A 174 -12.13 -0.85 -14.75
C LEU A 174 -12.78 -2.22 -14.57
N PHE A 175 -12.27 -2.98 -13.61
CA PHE A 175 -12.65 -4.36 -13.37
C PHE A 175 -13.36 -4.47 -12.02
N ASP A 176 -14.69 -4.39 -12.10
CA ASP A 176 -15.56 -4.50 -10.93
C ASP A 176 -16.14 -5.92 -10.81
N GLY A 177 -15.88 -6.56 -9.66
CA GLY A 177 -16.41 -7.87 -9.33
C GLY A 177 -17.92 -7.90 -9.04
N THR A 178 -18.58 -6.76 -8.82
CA THR A 178 -20.02 -6.69 -8.50
C THR A 178 -20.93 -6.51 -9.73
N ASN A 179 -20.58 -5.60 -10.64
CA ASN A 179 -21.28 -5.38 -11.91
C ASN A 179 -20.48 -6.00 -13.05
N GLY A 180 -20.35 -7.33 -13.01
CA GLY A 180 -19.50 -8.12 -13.90
C GLY A 180 -19.80 -7.88 -15.37
N GLY A 181 -18.93 -7.12 -16.04
CA GLY A 181 -18.79 -7.20 -17.49
C GLY A 181 -18.42 -8.64 -17.85
N LYS A 182 -19.12 -9.21 -18.83
CA LYS A 182 -19.08 -10.65 -19.12
C LYS A 182 -17.65 -11.19 -19.33
N LYS A 183 -16.73 -10.34 -19.77
CA LYS A 183 -15.33 -10.67 -20.03
C LYS A 183 -14.48 -10.88 -18.77
N TRP A 184 -14.61 -10.03 -17.74
CA TRP A 184 -13.74 -10.11 -16.54
C TRP A 184 -14.38 -10.84 -15.38
N THR A 185 -15.70 -11.09 -15.37
CA THR A 185 -16.34 -11.90 -14.33
C THR A 185 -15.59 -13.22 -14.05
N PRO A 186 -15.07 -13.96 -15.05
CA PRO A 186 -14.29 -15.19 -14.81
C PRO A 186 -12.93 -15.01 -14.11
N ALA A 187 -12.47 -13.76 -13.96
CA ALA A 187 -11.30 -13.42 -13.14
C ALA A 187 -11.64 -13.31 -11.66
N PHE A 188 -12.90 -13.17 -11.27
CA PHE A 188 -13.32 -13.07 -9.87
C PHE A 188 -13.90 -14.39 -9.38
N ARG A 189 -13.61 -14.74 -8.12
CA ARG A 189 -14.19 -15.90 -7.45
C ARG A 189 -14.27 -15.69 -5.95
N ASP A 190 -15.22 -16.35 -5.32
CA ASP A 190 -15.24 -16.46 -3.86
C ASP A 190 -14.29 -17.59 -3.44
N THR A 191 -13.59 -17.38 -2.33
CA THR A 191 -12.69 -18.35 -1.70
C THR A 191 -13.31 -18.84 -0.39
N ASN A 192 -12.64 -19.80 0.27
CA ASN A 192 -13.00 -20.24 1.63
C ASN A 192 -11.96 -19.81 2.66
N TYR A 193 -11.08 -18.85 2.32
CA TYR A 193 -10.00 -18.39 3.19
C TYR A 193 -10.54 -17.59 4.37
N HIS A 194 -11.50 -16.70 4.11
CA HIS A 194 -12.22 -15.94 5.13
C HIS A 194 -13.73 -16.04 4.93
N ALA A 195 -14.51 -15.57 5.90
CA ALA A 195 -15.96 -15.50 5.76
C ALA A 195 -16.37 -14.28 4.91
N ALA A 196 -17.49 -14.41 4.19
CA ALA A 196 -18.09 -13.27 3.51
C ALA A 196 -18.29 -12.08 4.48
N PRO A 197 -17.96 -10.85 4.06
CA PRO A 197 -17.66 -10.47 2.68
C PRO A 197 -16.14 -10.31 2.40
N HIS A 198 -15.29 -11.02 3.14
CA HIS A 198 -13.83 -10.95 3.07
C HIS A 198 -13.22 -12.07 2.22
N ASP A 199 -13.98 -12.64 1.29
CA ASP A 199 -13.68 -13.89 0.60
C ASP A 199 -13.45 -13.75 -0.91
N HIS A 200 -13.62 -12.55 -1.48
CA HIS A 200 -13.49 -12.33 -2.91
C HIS A 200 -12.02 -12.29 -3.36
N SER A 201 -11.64 -13.14 -4.31
CA SER A 201 -10.32 -13.19 -4.94
C SER A 201 -10.41 -12.79 -6.41
N VAL A 202 -9.34 -12.19 -6.93
CA VAL A 202 -9.15 -11.89 -8.34
C VAL A 202 -7.95 -12.62 -8.91
N ASP A 203 -8.08 -13.10 -10.15
CA ASP A 203 -7.01 -13.65 -10.96
C ASP A 203 -6.34 -12.54 -11.76
N LEU A 204 -5.20 -12.04 -11.27
CA LEU A 204 -4.53 -10.90 -11.90
C LEU A 204 -3.88 -11.26 -13.22
N THR A 205 -3.61 -12.55 -13.49
CA THR A 205 -3.12 -12.97 -14.82
C THR A 205 -4.15 -12.66 -15.90
N LYS A 206 -5.42 -12.96 -15.64
CA LYS A 206 -6.52 -12.63 -16.56
C LYS A 206 -6.81 -11.13 -16.63
N ILE A 207 -6.68 -10.41 -15.51
CA ILE A 207 -6.82 -8.96 -15.54
C ILE A 207 -5.72 -8.33 -16.39
N ALA A 208 -4.48 -8.81 -16.28
CA ALA A 208 -3.37 -8.37 -17.11
C ALA A 208 -3.63 -8.63 -18.60
N GLU A 209 -4.09 -9.83 -18.97
CA GLU A 209 -4.50 -10.14 -20.35
C GLU A 209 -5.55 -9.14 -20.86
N LEU A 210 -6.60 -8.87 -20.07
CA LEU A 210 -7.66 -7.93 -20.43
C LEU A 210 -7.18 -6.47 -20.52
N ALA A 211 -6.23 -6.08 -19.66
CA ALA A 211 -5.63 -4.76 -19.70
C ALA A 211 -4.81 -4.57 -20.98
N VAL A 212 -4.05 -5.59 -21.41
CA VAL A 212 -3.36 -5.60 -22.71
C VAL A 212 -4.35 -5.57 -23.87
N GLU A 213 -5.40 -6.40 -23.83
CA GLU A 213 -6.44 -6.45 -24.88
C GLU A 213 -7.20 -5.12 -25.04
N SER A 214 -7.24 -4.29 -24.00
CA SER A 214 -7.87 -2.97 -24.07
C SER A 214 -7.19 -2.03 -25.07
N GLY A 215 -5.92 -2.27 -25.37
CA GLY A 215 -5.09 -1.39 -26.20
C GLY A 215 -4.77 -0.04 -25.54
N HIS A 216 -5.02 0.11 -24.24
CA HIS A 216 -4.66 1.32 -23.49
C HIS A 216 -3.13 1.42 -23.37
N GLU A 217 -2.58 2.56 -23.79
CA GLU A 217 -1.15 2.86 -23.63
C GLU A 217 -0.92 3.51 -22.27
N PHE A 218 -0.36 2.75 -21.33
CA PHE A 218 -0.11 3.19 -19.96
C PHE A 218 1.07 4.17 -19.89
N VAL A 219 0.86 5.32 -19.25
CA VAL A 219 1.94 6.29 -19.01
C VAL A 219 2.84 5.81 -17.87
N GLN A 220 4.12 5.57 -18.17
CA GLN A 220 5.12 5.17 -17.17
C GLN A 220 5.45 6.32 -16.21
N ARG A 221 5.56 5.98 -14.92
CA ARG A 221 5.81 6.94 -13.84
C ARG A 221 6.89 6.42 -12.90
N PRO A 222 8.12 6.25 -13.39
CA PRO A 222 9.17 5.63 -12.60
C PRO A 222 9.59 6.50 -11.41
N PHE A 223 9.92 5.87 -10.29
CA PHE A 223 10.72 6.51 -9.23
C PHE A 223 12.21 6.50 -9.60
N LEU A 224 13.02 7.27 -8.87
CA LEU A 224 14.46 7.11 -8.88
C LEU A 224 14.85 6.01 -7.90
N PHE A 225 15.92 5.27 -8.22
CA PHE A 225 16.41 4.19 -7.37
C PHE A 225 17.92 4.28 -7.14
N THR A 226 18.35 3.82 -5.97
CA THR A 226 19.76 3.70 -5.59
C THR A 226 20.00 2.38 -4.85
N ASP A 227 21.24 1.89 -4.96
CA ASP A 227 21.75 0.78 -4.16
C ASP A 227 22.46 1.27 -2.88
N GLU A 228 22.74 2.58 -2.80
CA GLU A 228 23.42 3.20 -1.66
C GLU A 228 22.45 3.45 -0.51
N LYS A 229 22.68 2.77 0.64
CA LYS A 229 21.90 3.03 1.85
C LYS A 229 21.99 4.51 2.27
N PRO A 230 20.90 5.11 2.78
CA PRO A 230 20.93 6.46 3.30
C PRO A 230 21.98 6.64 4.40
N VAL A 231 22.82 7.66 4.24
CA VAL A 231 23.80 8.06 5.27
C VAL A 231 23.29 9.20 6.15
N GLN A 232 22.25 9.89 5.70
CA GLN A 232 21.60 11.01 6.39
C GLN A 232 20.37 10.54 7.15
N GLY A 233 19.86 11.39 8.05
CA GLY A 233 18.71 11.06 8.90
C GLY A 233 19.07 10.44 10.25
N ALA A 234 18.07 10.32 11.11
CA ALA A 234 18.21 9.69 12.42
C ALA A 234 18.19 8.16 12.28
N ASP A 235 18.83 7.44 13.21
CA ASP A 235 18.63 5.99 13.30
C ASP A 235 17.15 5.70 13.61
N ALA A 236 16.58 4.73 12.91
CA ALA A 236 15.21 4.28 13.07
C ALA A 236 15.13 2.80 12.70
N THR A 237 15.56 1.94 13.61
CA THR A 237 15.52 0.48 13.45
C THR A 237 14.17 -0.10 13.84
N LYS A 238 13.37 0.64 14.61
CA LYS A 238 11.97 0.29 14.89
C LYS A 238 11.07 1.48 14.61
N VAL A 239 9.88 1.21 14.07
CA VAL A 239 8.90 2.25 13.71
C VAL A 239 7.51 1.77 14.10
N ALA A 240 6.73 2.64 14.72
CA ALA A 240 5.31 2.41 15.01
C ALA A 240 4.48 3.53 14.37
N VAL A 241 3.49 3.14 13.57
CA VAL A 241 2.51 4.00 12.92
C VAL A 241 1.16 3.70 13.56
N ILE A 242 0.71 4.60 14.43
CA ILE A 242 -0.47 4.41 15.26
C ILE A 242 -1.60 5.32 14.78
N PHE A 243 -2.67 4.70 14.30
CA PHE A 243 -3.88 5.41 13.92
C PHE A 243 -4.69 5.63 15.20
N ASN A 244 -4.60 6.83 15.77
CA ASN A 244 -5.24 7.21 17.03
C ASN A 244 -6.78 7.17 16.95
N ARG A 245 -7.36 5.97 17.10
CA ARG A 245 -8.78 5.65 16.90
C ARG A 245 -9.63 5.66 18.19
N GLY A 246 -9.01 5.90 19.34
CA GLY A 246 -9.63 5.69 20.65
C GLY A 246 -9.54 4.24 21.14
N GLU A 247 -9.94 3.98 22.38
CA GLU A 247 -9.80 2.65 23.00
C GLU A 247 -10.54 1.55 22.21
N GLY A 248 -9.81 0.49 21.81
CA GLY A 248 -10.39 -0.77 21.32
C GLY A 248 -10.42 -0.99 19.80
N SER A 249 -9.92 -0.06 18.98
CA SER A 249 -9.80 -0.27 17.53
C SER A 249 -8.38 0.01 17.06
N TYR A 250 -7.51 -1.00 17.12
CA TYR A 250 -6.11 -0.90 16.72
C TYR A 250 -5.84 -1.46 15.32
N SER A 251 -6.88 -1.84 14.56
CA SER A 251 -6.70 -2.78 13.45
C SER A 251 -5.75 -2.31 12.35
N ALA A 252 -5.54 -1.01 12.10
CA ALA A 252 -4.55 -0.55 11.10
C ALA A 252 -3.18 -0.15 11.65
N ASP A 253 -2.96 -0.24 12.96
CA ASP A 253 -1.65 0.08 13.51
C ASP A 253 -0.59 -0.82 12.86
N SER A 254 0.55 -0.22 12.53
CA SER A 254 1.62 -0.90 11.81
C SER A 254 2.92 -0.70 12.56
N TYR A 255 3.65 -1.79 12.76
CA TYR A 255 4.99 -1.78 13.32
C TYR A 255 5.98 -2.30 12.30
N TYR A 256 7.19 -1.79 12.38
CA TYR A 256 8.27 -2.18 11.50
C TYR A 256 9.53 -2.37 12.32
N GLU A 257 10.24 -3.46 12.06
CA GLU A 257 11.59 -3.69 12.57
C GLU A 257 12.53 -3.85 11.39
N TYR A 258 13.57 -3.04 11.34
CA TYR A 258 14.56 -3.05 10.26
C TYR A 258 15.49 -4.25 10.42
N ASP A 259 15.51 -5.11 9.40
CA ASP A 259 16.48 -6.17 9.25
C ASP A 259 17.62 -5.70 8.33
N GLU A 260 18.79 -5.50 8.92
CA GLU A 260 19.99 -5.06 8.21
C GLU A 260 20.45 -6.07 7.14
N ALA A 261 20.22 -7.37 7.37
CA ALA A 261 20.67 -8.43 6.48
C ALA A 261 19.90 -8.46 5.16
N THR A 262 18.59 -8.17 5.22
CA THR A 262 17.73 -8.09 4.03
C THR A 262 17.50 -6.67 3.54
N ASN A 263 17.95 -5.66 4.30
CA ASN A 263 17.70 -4.23 4.06
C ASN A 263 16.19 -3.89 4.00
N LYS A 264 15.37 -4.54 4.84
CA LYS A 264 13.91 -4.40 4.84
C LYS A 264 13.38 -4.01 6.21
N TYR A 265 12.33 -3.22 6.21
CA TYR A 265 11.47 -3.00 7.36
C TYR A 265 10.41 -4.10 7.41
N MET A 266 10.58 -5.07 8.30
CA MET A 266 9.69 -6.21 8.48
C MET A 266 8.40 -5.76 9.17
N ARG A 267 7.26 -5.89 8.51
CA ARG A 267 5.99 -5.34 9.00
C ARG A 267 5.31 -6.31 9.95
N THR A 268 4.79 -5.78 11.06
CA THR A 268 3.94 -6.48 12.01
C THR A 268 2.67 -5.66 12.21
N THR A 269 1.54 -6.33 12.37
CA THR A 269 0.24 -5.72 12.66
C THR A 269 -0.25 -6.17 14.02
N PRO A 270 -1.34 -5.60 14.58
CA PRO A 270 -1.92 -6.10 15.82
C PRO A 270 -2.29 -7.57 15.85
N THR A 271 -2.49 -8.19 14.69
CA THR A 271 -2.85 -9.61 14.58
C THR A 271 -1.63 -10.53 14.44
N GLY A 272 -0.41 -9.97 14.36
CA GLY A 272 0.83 -10.72 14.22
C GLY A 272 1.71 -10.23 13.06
N PRO A 273 2.79 -10.97 12.73
CA PRO A 273 3.63 -10.71 11.57
C PRO A 273 2.77 -10.52 10.31
N TYR A 274 3.11 -9.53 9.49
CA TYR A 274 2.42 -9.32 8.22
C TYR A 274 2.93 -10.34 7.21
N VAL A 275 2.06 -11.24 6.76
CA VAL A 275 2.40 -12.32 5.82
C VAL A 275 1.43 -12.30 4.63
N ASP A 276 1.84 -12.91 3.53
CA ASP A 276 0.90 -13.36 2.51
C ASP A 276 0.28 -14.68 2.99
N LEU A 277 -1.05 -14.80 2.97
CA LEU A 277 -1.77 -16.00 3.39
C LEU A 277 -1.32 -17.25 2.62
N LYS A 278 -0.84 -17.09 1.37
CA LYS A 278 -0.32 -18.19 0.56
C LYS A 278 1.15 -18.53 0.84
N GLU A 279 1.85 -17.67 1.58
CA GLU A 279 3.24 -17.82 2.00
C GLU A 279 3.42 -17.49 3.50
N PRO A 280 2.71 -18.18 4.41
CA PRO A 280 2.60 -17.78 5.82
C PRO A 280 3.91 -17.89 6.62
N GLU A 281 4.92 -18.58 6.07
CA GLU A 281 6.24 -18.75 6.69
C GLU A 281 7.18 -17.57 6.39
N VAL A 282 6.79 -16.67 5.49
CA VAL A 282 7.60 -15.52 5.05
C VAL A 282 6.92 -14.23 5.52
N GLN A 283 7.50 -13.60 6.55
CA GLN A 283 7.10 -12.26 6.93
C GLN A 283 7.46 -11.27 5.81
N LEU A 284 6.50 -10.43 5.44
CA LEU A 284 6.70 -9.39 4.45
C LEU A 284 7.44 -8.20 5.07
N GLY A 285 8.44 -7.72 4.34
CA GLY A 285 9.17 -6.51 4.66
C GLY A 285 9.39 -5.66 3.42
N PHE A 286 9.59 -4.36 3.64
CA PHE A 286 9.64 -3.35 2.60
C PHE A 286 10.95 -2.57 2.70
N GLU A 287 11.63 -2.38 1.58
CA GLU A 287 12.85 -1.59 1.51
C GLU A 287 12.59 -0.11 1.81
N ASN A 288 11.39 0.36 1.45
CA ASN A 288 10.95 1.74 1.63
C ASN A 288 9.60 1.78 2.38
N VAL A 289 9.53 2.54 3.48
CA VAL A 289 8.26 2.82 4.17
C VAL A 289 8.07 4.34 4.22
N ILE A 290 7.00 4.84 3.60
CA ILE A 290 6.72 6.27 3.46
C ILE A 290 5.37 6.58 4.11
N ILE A 291 5.33 7.58 4.99
CA ILE A 291 4.10 8.13 5.54
C ILE A 291 3.83 9.46 4.85
N GLN A 292 2.86 9.48 3.93
CA GLN A 292 2.45 10.67 3.19
C GLN A 292 1.38 11.43 3.99
N ARG A 293 1.72 12.61 4.51
CA ARG A 293 0.82 13.43 5.32
C ARG A 293 0.00 14.36 4.42
N THR A 294 -1.32 14.22 4.44
CA THR A 294 -2.29 15.05 3.73
C THR A 294 -3.52 15.30 4.60
N THR A 295 -4.43 16.14 4.13
CA THR A 295 -5.68 16.44 4.84
C THR A 295 -6.74 15.40 4.52
N LEU A 296 -7.35 14.81 5.56
CA LEU A 296 -8.55 13.98 5.45
C LEU A 296 -9.77 14.76 5.95
N LYS A 297 -10.76 14.90 5.08
CA LYS A 297 -12.09 15.43 5.43
C LYS A 297 -13.16 14.37 5.22
N PHE A 298 -14.33 14.64 5.77
CA PHE A 298 -15.51 13.80 5.61
C PHE A 298 -16.65 14.63 5.06
N TYR A 299 -17.27 14.17 3.97
CA TYR A 299 -18.38 14.90 3.35
C TYR A 299 -19.52 15.09 4.35
N ASN A 300 -19.87 16.35 4.64
CA ASN A 300 -20.84 16.73 5.67
C ASN A 300 -20.59 16.10 7.06
N GLY A 301 -19.32 15.80 7.38
CA GLY A 301 -18.93 15.15 8.64
C GLY A 301 -19.31 13.66 8.74
N ALA A 302 -19.80 13.04 7.66
CA ALA A 302 -20.15 11.62 7.64
C ALA A 302 -18.87 10.76 7.57
N ALA A 303 -18.57 10.05 8.67
CA ALA A 303 -17.34 9.29 8.84
C ALA A 303 -17.10 8.23 7.75
N ASP A 304 -18.12 7.74 7.07
CA ASP A 304 -18.03 6.76 5.98
C ASP A 304 -17.79 7.39 4.60
N ARG A 305 -17.62 8.72 4.52
CA ARG A 305 -17.47 9.51 3.28
C ARG A 305 -16.15 10.29 3.24
N PRO A 306 -15.01 9.59 3.18
CA PRO A 306 -13.69 10.21 3.19
C PRO A 306 -13.42 11.02 1.92
N LEU A 307 -12.71 12.12 2.08
CA LEU A 307 -12.24 13.03 1.04
C LEU A 307 -10.77 13.37 1.33
N LEU A 308 -9.91 13.32 0.32
CA LEU A 308 -8.54 13.84 0.37
C LEU A 308 -8.46 15.10 -0.49
N PRO A 309 -8.99 16.25 -0.04
CA PRO A 309 -9.10 17.46 -0.87
C PRO A 309 -7.76 18.03 -1.33
N GLU A 310 -6.67 17.64 -0.67
CA GLU A 310 -5.32 18.12 -0.92
C GLU A 310 -4.43 16.96 -1.40
N ILE A 311 -4.99 15.92 -2.04
CA ILE A 311 -4.18 14.81 -2.59
C ILE A 311 -3.38 15.25 -3.82
N VAL A 312 -3.92 16.20 -4.60
CA VAL A 312 -3.15 17.06 -5.51
C VAL A 312 -2.79 18.30 -4.72
N GLY A 313 -1.51 18.49 -4.47
CA GLY A 313 -1.01 19.44 -3.50
C GLY A 313 0.36 19.02 -3.01
N GLU A 314 0.65 19.35 -1.77
CA GLU A 314 1.93 19.11 -1.14
C GLU A 314 1.80 18.92 0.37
N GLY A 315 2.80 18.31 0.99
CA GLY A 315 2.79 18.09 2.43
C GLY A 315 4.01 17.34 2.94
N ASN A 316 4.07 17.13 4.26
CA ASN A 316 5.17 16.39 4.88
C ASN A 316 5.14 14.92 4.47
N ALA A 317 6.32 14.32 4.32
CA ALA A 317 6.51 12.88 4.19
C ALA A 317 7.45 12.37 5.28
N ASP A 318 7.11 11.27 5.96
CA ASP A 318 8.01 10.59 6.90
C ASP A 318 8.58 9.36 6.20
N ILE A 319 9.89 9.37 5.92
CA ILE A 319 10.52 8.33 5.10
C ILE A 319 11.38 7.46 6.00
N PHE A 320 11.16 6.15 5.96
CA PHE A 320 11.95 5.15 6.64
C PHE A 320 12.59 4.24 5.60
N MET A 321 13.91 4.29 5.51
CA MET A 321 14.68 3.61 4.46
C MET A 321 16.08 3.27 4.98
N GLY A 322 16.54 2.03 4.77
CA GLY A 322 17.88 1.60 5.20
C GLY A 322 18.19 1.76 6.70
N GLY A 323 17.19 1.58 7.57
CA GLY A 323 17.35 1.76 9.02
C GLY A 323 17.41 3.22 9.49
N LYS A 324 17.10 4.17 8.60
CA LYS A 324 17.07 5.61 8.88
C LYS A 324 15.66 6.18 8.81
N TYR A 325 15.40 7.20 9.62
CA TYR A 325 14.31 8.15 9.47
C TYR A 325 14.82 9.42 8.77
N ILE A 326 14.18 9.78 7.67
CA ILE A 326 14.44 10.96 6.86
C ILE A 326 13.16 11.80 6.87
N ALA A 327 13.28 13.02 7.40
CA ALA A 327 12.21 14.00 7.27
C ALA A 327 12.13 14.45 5.80
N GLY A 328 10.99 14.25 5.16
CA GLY A 328 10.80 14.58 3.77
C GLY A 328 9.57 15.42 3.49
N TYR A 329 9.35 15.64 2.21
CA TYR A 329 8.22 16.39 1.66
C TYR A 329 7.68 15.66 0.43
N TRP A 330 6.40 15.82 0.11
CA TRP A 330 5.81 15.29 -1.11
C TRP A 330 5.10 16.39 -1.87
N VAL A 331 5.12 16.32 -3.19
CA VAL A 331 4.39 17.22 -4.09
C VAL A 331 3.74 16.42 -5.21
N ARG A 332 2.49 16.75 -5.52
CA ARG A 332 1.75 16.22 -6.67
C ARG A 332 1.00 17.36 -7.35
N THR A 333 1.38 17.66 -8.59
CA THR A 333 0.94 18.88 -9.29
C THR A 333 -0.41 18.75 -9.99
N ALA A 334 -0.80 17.54 -10.39
CA ALA A 334 -2.13 17.25 -10.96
C ALA A 334 -2.56 15.80 -10.73
N LEU A 335 -3.83 15.49 -11.03
CA LEU A 335 -4.41 14.15 -10.87
C LEU A 335 -3.68 13.10 -11.72
N ASP A 336 -3.28 13.47 -12.92
CA ASP A 336 -2.51 12.62 -13.83
C ASP A 336 -1.01 12.86 -13.70
N GLN A 337 -0.51 13.30 -12.54
CA GLN A 337 0.92 13.45 -12.25
C GLN A 337 1.28 12.59 -11.04
N ARG A 338 2.49 12.03 -11.05
CA ARG A 338 2.99 11.20 -9.94
C ARG A 338 3.17 12.05 -8.68
N THR A 339 3.11 11.42 -7.52
CA THR A 339 3.66 12.02 -6.30
C THR A 339 5.19 11.99 -6.35
N VAL A 340 5.83 13.14 -6.22
CA VAL A 340 7.28 13.28 -6.08
C VAL A 340 7.61 13.43 -4.60
N PHE A 341 8.49 12.58 -4.09
CA PHE A 341 9.00 12.68 -2.72
C PHE A 341 10.35 13.36 -2.71
N PHE A 342 10.61 14.18 -1.71
CA PHE A 342 11.85 14.91 -1.49
C PHE A 342 12.43 14.58 -0.11
N ASP A 343 13.76 14.54 -0.02
CA ASP A 343 14.49 14.44 1.24
C ASP A 343 14.51 15.79 2.01
N ALA A 344 15.19 15.82 3.16
CA ALA A 344 15.30 17.00 4.01
C ALA A 344 16.08 18.14 3.35
N GLU A 345 16.93 17.81 2.37
CA GLU A 345 17.76 18.74 1.61
C GLU A 345 17.05 19.26 0.35
N GLY A 346 15.84 18.76 0.05
CA GLY A 346 15.04 19.16 -1.12
C GLY A 346 15.42 18.42 -2.41
N ASN A 347 16.21 17.34 -2.35
CA ASN A 347 16.47 16.50 -3.51
C ASN A 347 15.32 15.51 -3.71
N GLU A 348 14.98 15.19 -4.97
CA GLU A 348 14.04 14.10 -5.25
C GLU A 348 14.59 12.80 -4.67
N LEU A 349 13.75 12.13 -3.89
CA LEU A 349 14.11 10.92 -3.17
C LEU A 349 14.43 9.80 -4.14
N GLN A 350 15.61 9.21 -3.98
CA GLN A 350 15.98 7.94 -4.60
C GLN A 350 15.60 6.82 -3.65
N LEU A 351 14.68 5.95 -4.06
CA LEU A 351 14.25 4.81 -3.26
C LEU A 351 15.33 3.72 -3.25
N GLN A 352 15.40 2.95 -2.17
CA GLN A 352 16.12 1.68 -2.22
C GLN A 352 15.40 0.74 -3.18
N ARG A 353 16.16 0.02 -4.02
CA ARG A 353 15.59 -0.98 -4.93
C ARG A 353 14.80 -2.03 -4.14
N GLY A 354 13.53 -2.21 -4.50
CA GLY A 354 12.62 -3.14 -3.84
C GLY A 354 11.19 -2.63 -3.71
N HIS A 355 10.46 -3.18 -2.74
CA HIS A 355 9.04 -2.93 -2.53
C HIS A 355 8.84 -1.73 -1.62
N THR A 356 7.75 -1.00 -1.84
CA THR A 356 7.45 0.23 -1.10
C THR A 356 6.09 0.14 -0.40
N TRP A 357 6.05 0.52 0.88
CA TRP A 357 4.80 0.70 1.63
C TRP A 357 4.52 2.20 1.80
N ILE A 358 3.38 2.68 1.30
CA ILE A 358 2.99 4.09 1.42
C ILE A 358 1.72 4.22 2.25
N THR A 359 1.83 4.83 3.41
CA THR A 359 0.66 5.15 4.25
C THR A 359 0.22 6.58 4.00
N VAL A 360 -0.94 6.76 3.38
CA VAL A 360 -1.55 8.09 3.17
C VAL A 360 -2.38 8.42 4.40
N THR A 361 -2.00 9.45 5.15
CA THR A 361 -2.68 9.76 6.42
C THR A 361 -2.61 11.25 6.78
N THR A 362 -3.13 11.62 7.95
CA THR A 362 -3.14 12.99 8.48
C THR A 362 -2.05 13.21 9.51
N ASP A 363 -1.89 14.46 9.94
CA ASP A 363 -1.11 14.87 11.11
C ASP A 363 -1.52 14.19 12.43
N LYS A 364 -2.73 13.63 12.51
CA LYS A 364 -3.23 12.92 13.71
C LYS A 364 -2.72 11.49 13.87
N THR A 365 -2.15 10.89 12.83
CA THR A 365 -1.49 9.58 12.96
C THR A 365 -0.19 9.79 13.71
N GLN A 366 -0.01 9.07 14.81
CA GLN A 366 1.23 9.15 15.56
C GLN A 366 2.26 8.25 14.89
N VAL A 367 3.48 8.76 14.73
CA VAL A 367 4.61 7.98 14.25
C VAL A 367 5.73 8.10 15.26
N THR A 368 6.19 6.97 15.79
CA THR A 368 7.32 6.90 16.72
C THR A 368 8.39 5.95 16.20
N TYR A 369 9.65 6.16 16.58
CA TYR A 369 10.77 5.31 16.17
C TYR A 369 11.87 5.20 17.24
N GLU A 370 12.70 4.15 17.13
CA GLU A 370 13.91 3.88 17.95
C GLU A 370 15.14 3.59 17.09
#